data_AF-A0A2V6FYF9-F1
#
_entry.id   AF-A0A2V6FYF9-F1
#
_cell.length_a   1.000
_cell.length_b   1.000
_cell.length_c   1.000
_cell.angle_alpha   90.00
_cell.angle_beta   90.00
_cell.angle_gamma   90.00
#
_symmetry.space_group_name_H-M   'P 1'
#
loop_
_entity.id
_entity.type
_entity.pdbx_description
1 polymer ?
#
loop_
_entity_poly.entity_id
_entity_poly.type
_entity_poly.pdbx_seq_one_letter_code
_entity_poly.pdbx_strand_id
1 'polypeptide(L)'
;MDNPEDRSFIGHPRGLAYIAFAEAWERFSYYGMQSLLVLYMVHRLLHPGHIEHVAGFPTFRHWLEVLYRGHLDVQPLASAIFGLYTGLVYLTPI
;
A
#
# COMPACT_ATOMS: atom_id res chain seq x y z
N MET A 1 27.52 32.61 31.12
CA MET A 1 28.12 32.14 29.84
C MET A 1 27.28 30.96 29.42
N ASP A 2 26.02 31.22 29.07
CA ASP A 2 25.08 30.17 28.71
C ASP A 2 24.64 30.49 27.30
N ASN A 3 25.18 29.77 26.31
CA ASN A 3 24.44 29.59 25.09
C ASN A 3 24.01 28.12 24.96
N PRO A 4 22.93 27.71 25.65
CA PRO A 4 22.36 26.38 25.53
C PRO A 4 21.63 26.17 24.19
N GLU A 5 21.69 27.15 23.27
CA GLU A 5 20.85 27.24 22.06
C GLU A 5 21.51 26.80 20.76
N ASP A 6 22.74 26.27 20.76
CA ASP A 6 23.27 25.60 19.56
C ASP A 6 22.72 24.16 19.45
N ARG A 7 21.40 24.09 19.46
CA ARG A 7 20.55 22.89 19.43
C ARG A 7 19.87 22.79 18.06
N SER A 8 20.60 23.13 17.03
CA SER A 8 20.13 23.25 15.66
C SER A 8 20.28 21.91 14.92
N PHE A 9 19.18 21.26 14.55
CA PHE A 9 19.21 20.28 13.48
C PHE A 9 18.92 21.07 12.20
N ILE A 10 19.94 21.28 11.35
CA ILE A 10 19.83 21.97 10.06
C ILE A 10 19.31 23.44 10.11
N GLY A 11 19.38 24.11 11.26
CA GLY A 11 18.83 25.47 11.45
C GLY A 11 17.43 25.50 12.08
N HIS A 12 16.88 24.35 12.48
CA HIS A 12 15.52 24.22 13.01
C HIS A 12 15.46 23.57 14.40
N PRO A 13 14.35 23.77 15.15
CA PRO A 13 14.19 23.27 16.52
C PRO A 13 14.32 21.74 16.60
N ARG A 14 15.00 21.22 17.63
CA ARG A 14 15.21 19.76 17.83
C ARG A 14 13.94 18.91 17.80
N GLY A 15 12.80 19.48 18.20
CA GLY A 15 11.50 18.80 18.13
C GLY A 15 11.10 18.44 16.70
N LEU A 16 11.50 19.24 15.71
CA LEU A 16 11.23 18.95 14.30
C LEU A 16 11.97 17.70 13.83
N ALA A 17 13.21 17.49 14.27
CA ALA A 17 13.95 16.28 13.92
C ALA A 17 13.26 15.00 14.44
N TYR A 18 12.68 15.07 15.65
CA TYR A 18 11.91 13.96 16.21
C TYR A 18 10.62 13.71 15.43
N ILE A 19 9.86 14.76 15.11
CA ILE A 19 8.61 14.65 14.34
C ILE A 19 8.90 14.17 12.91
N ALA A 20 9.92 14.70 12.24
CA ALA A 20 10.31 14.29 10.90
C ALA A 20 10.77 12.83 10.85
N PHE A 21 11.48 12.36 11.87
CA PHE A 21 11.85 10.96 11.98
C PHE A 21 10.62 10.07 12.22
N ALA A 22 9.72 10.48 13.10
CA ALA A 22 8.46 9.76 13.35
C ALA A 22 7.59 9.70 12.08
N GLU A 23 7.45 10.82 11.35
CA GLU A 23 6.73 10.90 10.10
C GLU A 23 7.37 10.03 9.00
N ALA A 24 8.71 10.02 8.92
CA ALA A 24 9.42 9.14 7.99
C ALA A 24 9.16 7.66 8.31
N TRP A 25 9.12 7.29 9.60
CA TRP A 25 8.82 5.93 10.04
C TRP A 25 7.37 5.53 9.79
N GLU A 26 6.44 6.47 9.95
CA GLU A 26 5.02 6.28 9.65
C GLU A 26 4.82 6.06 8.15
N ARG A 27 5.39 6.93 7.30
CA ARG A 27 5.34 6.79 5.84
C ARG A 27 6.01 5.50 5.38
N PHE A 28 7.15 5.14 5.97
CA PHE A 28 7.82 3.85 5.71
C PHE A 28 6.90 2.67 6.01
N SER A 29 6.24 2.67 7.17
CA SER A 29 5.31 1.60 7.56
C SER A 29 4.08 1.54 6.66
N TYR A 30 3.54 2.70 6.26
CA TYR A 30 2.40 2.79 5.34
C TYR A 30 2.73 2.24 3.95
N TYR A 31 3.81 2.72 3.32
CA TYR A 31 4.22 2.23 2.00
C TYR A 31 4.73 0.78 2.06
N GLY A 32 5.33 0.38 3.18
CA GLY A 32 5.76 -1.00 3.44
C GLY A 32 4.57 -1.97 3.50
N MET A 33 3.52 -1.62 4.24
CA MET A 33 2.29 -2.40 4.31
C MET A 33 1.67 -2.58 2.91
N GLN A 34 1.55 -1.49 2.15
CA GLN A 34 1.03 -1.54 0.78
C GLN A 34 1.86 -2.46 -0.12
N SER A 35 3.18 -2.32 -0.10
CA SER A 35 4.09 -3.10 -0.96
C SER A 35 4.07 -4.58 -0.60
N LEU A 36 4.13 -4.92 0.69
CA LEU A 36 4.07 -6.30 1.17
C LEU A 36 2.72 -6.95 0.90
N LEU A 37 1.62 -6.20 1.01
CA LEU A 37 0.28 -6.69 0.70
C LEU A 37 0.15 -7.07 -0.78
N VAL A 38 0.63 -6.21 -1.70
CA VAL A 38 0.64 -6.52 -3.13
C VAL A 38 1.52 -7.74 -3.43
N LEU A 39 2.71 -7.82 -2.83
CA LEU A 39 3.60 -8.97 -3.00
C LEU A 39 2.95 -10.27 -2.48
N TYR A 40 2.29 -10.21 -1.33
CA TYR A 40 1.56 -11.35 -0.76
C TYR A 40 0.43 -11.81 -1.66
N MET A 41 -0.34 -10.87 -2.21
CA MET A 41 -1.39 -11.16 -3.18
C MET A 41 -0.80 -11.89 -4.40
N VAL A 42 0.25 -11.34 -5.03
CA VAL A 42 0.88 -11.94 -6.22
C VAL A 42 1.45 -13.34 -5.93
N HIS A 43 2.21 -13.50 -4.85
CA HIS A 43 2.97 -14.74 -4.62
C HIS A 43 2.21 -15.85 -3.89
N ARG A 44 1.18 -15.51 -3.10
CA ARG A 44 0.46 -16.49 -2.27
C ARG A 44 -0.99 -16.57 -2.66
N LEU A 45 -1.69 -15.43 -2.66
CA LEU A 45 -3.13 -15.41 -2.84
C LEU A 45 -3.56 -15.75 -4.26
N LEU A 46 -2.82 -15.25 -5.25
CA LEU A 46 -3.13 -15.38 -6.68
C LEU A 46 -2.34 -16.49 -7.40
N HIS A 47 -1.63 -17.32 -6.65
CA HIS A 47 -0.86 -18.42 -7.22
C HIS A 47 -1.81 -19.57 -7.67
N PRO A 48 -1.56 -20.21 -8.84
CA PRO A 48 -2.30 -21.41 -9.25
C PRO A 48 -2.25 -22.49 -8.15
N GLY A 49 -3.42 -23.04 -7.79
CA GLY A 49 -3.63 -23.96 -6.66
C GLY A 49 -4.28 -23.34 -5.40
N HIS A 50 -4.03 -22.06 -5.08
CA HIS A 50 -4.70 -21.38 -3.94
C HIS A 50 -5.98 -20.67 -4.38
N ILE A 51 -5.97 -20.06 -5.57
CA ILE A 51 -7.12 -19.35 -6.16
C ILE A 51 -8.35 -20.25 -6.30
N GLU A 52 -8.14 -21.54 -6.60
CA GLU A 52 -9.22 -22.48 -6.91
C GLU A 52 -10.09 -22.81 -5.70
N HIS A 53 -9.56 -22.60 -4.50
CA HIS A 53 -10.30 -22.76 -3.25
C HIS A 53 -11.11 -21.51 -2.87
N VAL A 54 -10.91 -20.39 -3.56
CA VAL A 54 -11.63 -19.14 -3.30
C VAL A 54 -12.96 -19.16 -4.07
N ALA A 55 -14.05 -19.34 -3.33
CA ALA A 55 -15.39 -19.37 -3.90
C ALA A 55 -15.70 -18.07 -4.68
N GLY A 56 -16.16 -18.21 -5.94
CA GLY A 56 -16.56 -17.08 -6.79
C GLY A 56 -15.42 -16.25 -7.39
N PHE A 57 -14.16 -16.57 -7.08
CA PHE A 57 -13.00 -15.88 -7.64
C PHE A 57 -12.93 -15.92 -9.18
N PRO A 58 -13.26 -17.03 -9.87
CA PRO A 58 -13.25 -17.06 -11.33
C PRO A 58 -14.23 -16.05 -11.96
N THR A 59 -15.43 -15.91 -11.39
CA THR A 59 -16.44 -14.95 -11.83
C THR A 59 -16.00 -13.52 -11.58
N PHE A 60 -15.44 -13.26 -10.39
CA PHE A 60 -14.90 -11.95 -10.04
C PHE A 60 -13.73 -11.53 -10.94
N ARG A 61 -12.80 -12.45 -11.21
CA ARG A 61 -11.68 -12.24 -12.14
C ARG A 61 -12.19 -11.88 -13.53
N HIS A 62 -13.16 -12.63 -14.06
CA HIS A 62 -13.71 -12.34 -15.37
C HIS A 62 -14.35 -10.95 -15.44
N TRP A 63 -15.09 -10.55 -14.40
CA TRP A 63 -15.67 -9.20 -14.33
C TRP A 63 -14.59 -8.10 -14.32
N LEU A 64 -13.49 -8.31 -13.59
CA LEU A 64 -12.33 -7.41 -13.63
C LEU A 64 -11.66 -7.37 -15.00
N GLU A 65 -11.46 -8.51 -15.66
CA GLU A 65 -10.88 -8.58 -17.01
C GLU A 65 -11.75 -7.84 -18.03
N VAL A 66 -13.08 -7.90 -17.88
CA VAL A 66 -14.03 -7.11 -18.68
C VAL A 66 -13.90 -5.61 -18.40
N LEU A 67 -13.82 -5.21 -17.12
CA LEU A 67 -13.68 -3.81 -16.72
C LEU A 67 -12.36 -3.19 -17.20
N TYR A 68 -11.26 -3.93 -17.05
CA TYR A 68 -9.91 -3.49 -17.43
C TYR A 68 -9.54 -3.82 -18.90
N ARG A 69 -10.48 -4.39 -19.69
CA ARG A 69 -10.30 -4.78 -21.11
C ARG A 69 -8.96 -5.49 -21.38
N GLY A 70 -8.63 -6.54 -20.63
CA GLY A 70 -7.39 -7.27 -20.85
C GLY A 70 -7.28 -8.57 -20.06
N HIS A 71 -6.43 -9.49 -20.54
CA HIS A 71 -6.08 -10.72 -19.83
C HIS A 71 -5.16 -10.33 -18.66
N LEU A 72 -5.72 -10.27 -17.45
CA LEU A 72 -4.97 -9.86 -16.26
C LEU A 72 -4.11 -11.03 -15.79
N ASP A 73 -2.80 -10.95 -16.04
CA ASP A 73 -1.83 -11.82 -15.37
C ASP A 73 -1.83 -11.55 -13.84
N VAL A 74 -1.18 -12.40 -13.04
CA VAL A 74 -1.21 -12.38 -11.56
C VAL A 74 -0.86 -10.99 -10.99
N GLN A 75 0.13 -10.32 -11.58
CA GLN A 75 0.59 -9.01 -11.14
C GLN A 75 -0.38 -7.86 -11.49
N PRO A 76 -0.82 -7.68 -12.75
CA PRO A 76 -1.91 -6.75 -13.10
C PRO A 76 -3.19 -6.97 -12.29
N LEU A 77 -3.55 -8.23 -12.02
CA LEU A 77 -4.73 -8.58 -11.24
C LEU A 77 -4.62 -8.12 -9.78
N ALA A 78 -3.46 -8.32 -9.14
CA ALA A 78 -3.21 -7.82 -7.79
C ALA A 78 -3.30 -6.29 -7.71
N SER A 79 -2.73 -5.58 -8.69
CA SER A 79 -2.82 -4.12 -8.78
C SER A 79 -4.25 -3.64 -9.02
N ALA A 80 -5.04 -4.34 -9.83
CA ALA A 80 -6.45 -4.02 -10.07
C ALA A 80 -7.30 -4.18 -8.80
N ILE A 81 -7.11 -5.28 -8.05
CA ILE A 81 -7.79 -5.51 -6.77
C ILE A 81 -7.43 -4.44 -5.76
N PHE A 82 -6.13 -4.12 -5.63
CA PHE A 82 -5.67 -3.08 -4.71
C PHE A 82 -6.17 -1.69 -5.11
N GLY A 83 -6.17 -1.38 -6.40
CA GLY A 83 -6.68 -0.13 -6.94
C GLY A 83 -8.18 0.02 -6.73
N LEU A 84 -8.96 -1.05 -6.90
CA LEU A 84 -10.39 -1.06 -6.62
C LEU A 84 -10.67 -0.84 -5.13
N TYR A 85 -9.94 -1.53 -4.24
CA TYR A 85 -10.04 -1.32 -2.80
C TYR A 85 -9.74 0.13 -2.43
N THR A 86 -8.63 0.67 -2.92
CA THR A 86 -8.23 2.05 -2.66
C THR A 86 -9.28 3.02 -3.21
N GLY A 87 -9.76 2.81 -4.43
CA GLY A 87 -10.80 3.63 -5.05
C GLY A 87 -12.08 3.64 -4.23
N LEU A 88 -12.53 2.50 -3.71
CA LEU A 88 -13.71 2.41 -2.84
C LEU A 88 -13.49 3.13 -1.50
N VAL A 89 -12.34 2.94 -0.87
CA VAL A 89 -12.00 3.59 0.40
C VAL A 89 -11.97 5.11 0.24
N TYR A 90 -11.38 5.63 -0.83
CA TYR A 90 -11.34 7.07 -1.11
C TYR A 90 -12.70 7.62 -1.59
N LEU A 91 -13.56 6.79 -2.18
CA LEU A 91 -14.90 7.19 -2.63
C LEU A 91 -15.86 7.35 -1.45
N THR A 92 -15.71 6.57 -0.39
CA THR A 92 -16.48 6.75 0.85
C THR A 92 -15.77 7.76 1.74
N PRO A 93 -16.26 9.01 1.87
CA PRO A 93 -15.73 9.93 2.85
C PRO A 93 -16.14 9.42 4.23
N ILE A 94 -15.20 8.77 4.91
CA ILE A 94 -15.21 8.61 6.37
C ILE A 94 -14.42 9.77 6.96
#